data_AF-A0AAW8L4Z5-F1
#
_entry.id   AF-A0AAW8L4Z5-F1
#
_cell.length_a   1.000
_cell.length_b   1.000
_cell.length_c   1.000
_cell.angle_alpha   90.00
_cell.angle_beta   90.00
_cell.angle_gamma   90.00
#
_symmetry.space_group_name_H-M   'P 1'
#
loop_
_entity.id
_entity.type
_entity.pdbx_description
1 polymer ?
#
loop_
_entity_poly.entity_id
_entity_poly.type
_entity_poly.pdbx_seq_one_letter_code
_entity_poly.pdbx_strand_id
1 'polypeptide(L)'
;GQPLDKCTFKDYAPGANYTLTENKELKPEEGKSYGAGFVWSPTNKFDISVDYWDIKIDNLVTNLSEDKILRLEADCRLGNQDINSAACIDALARVERNPANAVVDPNVIKNINIVPINAASDHTRGIDFTSRWRWKTDSFGNFLWTINYSR
;
A
#
# COMPACT_ATOMS: atom_id res chain seq x y z
N GLY A 1 -17.53 -19.95 -13.11
CA GLY A 1 -17.47 -19.09 -11.91
C GLY A 1 -17.45 -17.64 -12.33
N GLN A 2 -17.97 -16.73 -11.49
CA GLN A 2 -18.00 -15.29 -11.79
C GLN A 2 -16.69 -14.58 -11.40
N PRO A 3 -16.37 -13.44 -12.05
CA PRO A 3 -15.22 -12.60 -11.68
C PRO A 3 -15.26 -12.11 -10.23
N LEU A 4 -14.08 -12.02 -9.61
CA LEU A 4 -13.84 -11.68 -8.21
C LEU A 4 -14.39 -10.30 -7.80
N ASP A 5 -14.28 -9.34 -8.69
CA ASP A 5 -14.76 -7.96 -8.52
C ASP A 5 -16.28 -7.85 -8.43
N LYS A 6 -17.01 -8.89 -8.86
CA LYS A 6 -18.48 -8.91 -8.95
C LYS A 6 -19.15 -9.87 -7.97
N CYS A 7 -18.39 -10.50 -7.08
CA CYS A 7 -18.94 -11.45 -6.13
C CYS A 7 -19.55 -10.72 -4.92
N THR A 8 -20.77 -11.08 -4.52
CA THR A 8 -21.47 -10.47 -3.37
C THR A 8 -20.71 -10.60 -2.05
N PHE A 9 -19.80 -11.59 -1.95
CA PHE A 9 -18.97 -11.85 -0.78
C PHE A 9 -17.54 -11.31 -0.89
N LYS A 10 -17.24 -10.46 -1.89
CA LYS A 10 -15.89 -9.91 -2.11
C LYS A 10 -15.29 -9.22 -0.89
N ASP A 11 -16.13 -8.58 -0.07
CA ASP A 11 -15.72 -7.86 1.14
C ASP A 11 -16.01 -8.66 2.43
N TYR A 12 -16.46 -9.90 2.30
CA TYR A 12 -16.65 -10.79 3.45
C TYR A 12 -15.32 -11.47 3.74
N ALA A 13 -14.62 -10.99 4.78
CA ALA A 13 -13.49 -11.72 5.32
C ALA A 13 -13.94 -13.18 5.58
N PRO A 14 -13.09 -14.19 5.32
CA PRO A 14 -13.47 -15.61 5.39
C PRO A 14 -13.94 -16.09 6.77
N GLY A 15 -14.06 -15.18 7.77
CA GLY A 15 -14.38 -15.50 9.15
C GLY A 15 -13.28 -16.28 9.86
N ALA A 16 -12.14 -16.46 9.21
CA ALA A 16 -10.99 -17.19 9.70
C ALA A 16 -10.02 -16.24 10.41
N ASN A 17 -9.34 -16.74 11.43
CA ASN A 17 -8.23 -16.02 12.03
C ASN A 17 -7.08 -15.92 11.02
N TYR A 18 -6.34 -14.82 11.06
CA TYR A 18 -5.07 -14.70 10.36
C TYR A 18 -3.97 -14.31 11.35
N THR A 19 -2.76 -14.79 11.08
CA THR A 19 -1.57 -14.47 11.85
C THR A 19 -0.52 -13.90 10.91
N LEU A 20 0.04 -12.74 11.27
CA LEU A 20 1.19 -12.18 10.59
C LEU A 20 2.44 -12.87 11.13
N THR A 21 3.15 -13.57 10.24
CA THR A 21 4.38 -14.30 10.57
C THR A 21 5.60 -13.53 10.06
N GLU A 22 6.72 -13.65 10.77
CA GLU A 22 7.98 -12.99 10.38
C GLU A 22 8.50 -13.50 9.04
N ASN A 23 9.02 -12.59 8.23
CA ASN A 23 9.76 -12.92 7.03
C ASN A 23 11.22 -12.47 7.15
N LYS A 24 12.15 -13.44 7.25
CA LYS A 24 13.60 -13.16 7.35
C LYS A 24 14.23 -12.74 6.03
N GLU A 25 13.50 -12.87 4.92
CA GLU A 25 13.96 -12.51 3.58
C GLU A 25 13.53 -11.09 3.16
N LEU A 26 12.92 -10.32 4.08
CA LEU A 26 12.56 -8.93 3.81
C LEU A 26 13.79 -8.11 3.49
N LYS A 27 13.67 -7.34 2.42
CA LYS A 27 14.64 -6.32 2.02
C LYS A 27 14.17 -4.96 2.54
N PRO A 28 15.10 -4.01 2.74
CA PRO A 28 14.74 -2.62 2.98
C PRO A 28 13.91 -2.04 1.83
N GLU A 29 13.00 -1.13 2.14
CA GLU A 29 12.30 -0.31 1.15
C GLU A 29 13.26 0.72 0.54
N GLU A 30 13.21 0.92 -0.78
CA GLU A 30 14.11 1.80 -1.51
C GLU A 30 13.39 3.08 -1.94
N GLY A 31 13.78 4.23 -1.38
CA GLY A 31 13.24 5.53 -1.76
C GLY A 31 14.14 6.30 -2.74
N LYS A 32 13.59 6.74 -3.86
CA LYS A 32 14.23 7.69 -4.79
C LYS A 32 13.41 8.96 -4.86
N SER A 33 14.06 10.10 -4.67
CA SER A 33 13.41 11.41 -4.75
C SER A 33 14.19 12.34 -5.67
N TYR A 34 13.43 13.08 -6.48
CA TYR A 34 13.93 14.14 -7.35
C TYR A 34 13.11 15.39 -7.09
N GLY A 35 13.76 16.55 -7.08
CA GLY A 35 13.10 17.83 -6.90
C GLY A 35 13.78 18.93 -7.68
N ALA A 36 12.98 19.90 -8.11
CA ALA A 36 13.45 21.10 -8.77
C ALA A 36 12.64 22.30 -8.28
N GLY A 37 13.32 23.34 -7.81
CA GLY A 37 12.70 24.53 -7.24
C GLY A 37 13.11 25.81 -7.98
N PHE A 38 12.17 26.75 -8.06
CA PHE A 38 12.42 28.10 -8.56
C PHE A 38 11.86 29.12 -7.57
N VAL A 39 12.68 30.10 -7.23
CA VAL A 39 12.32 31.20 -6.34
C VAL A 39 12.58 32.51 -7.06
N TRP A 40 11.60 33.42 -7.01
CA TRP A 40 11.73 34.74 -7.59
C TRP A 40 11.18 35.82 -6.65
N SER A 41 12.00 36.85 -6.45
CA SER A 41 11.67 38.01 -5.61
C SER A 41 11.85 39.28 -6.44
N PRO A 42 10.88 39.65 -7.30
CA PRO A 42 11.00 40.83 -8.16
C PRO A 42 11.09 42.14 -7.39
N THR A 43 10.58 42.16 -6.15
CA THR A 43 10.67 43.32 -5.26
C THR A 43 10.93 42.85 -3.84
N ASN A 44 11.34 43.77 -2.95
CA ASN A 44 11.43 43.49 -1.51
C ASN A 44 10.06 43.32 -0.82
N LYS A 45 8.95 43.39 -1.56
CA LYS A 45 7.58 43.25 -1.05
C LYS A 45 6.89 41.97 -1.52
N PHE A 46 7.40 41.29 -2.55
CA PHE A 46 6.73 40.15 -3.16
C PHE A 46 7.74 39.03 -3.44
N ASP A 47 7.41 37.85 -2.95
CA ASP A 47 8.20 36.63 -3.12
C ASP A 47 7.29 35.52 -3.66
N ILE A 48 7.79 34.75 -4.62
CA ILE A 48 7.11 33.59 -5.19
C ILE A 48 8.07 32.41 -5.25
N SER A 49 7.61 31.23 -4.87
CA SER A 49 8.33 29.96 -5.06
C SER A 49 7.44 28.92 -5.71
N VAL A 50 8.06 28.09 -6.55
CA VAL A 50 7.46 26.93 -7.18
C VAL A 50 8.43 25.79 -7.03
N ASP A 51 7.97 24.69 -6.43
CA ASP A 51 8.78 23.51 -6.16
C ASP A 51 8.08 22.29 -6.77
N TYR A 52 8.77 21.57 -7.65
CA TYR A 52 8.34 20.28 -8.17
C TYR A 52 9.05 19.17 -7.40
N TRP A 53 8.31 18.13 -7.05
CA TRP A 53 8.84 16.96 -6.39
C TRP A 53 8.30 15.67 -7.03
N ASP A 54 9.15 14.65 -7.08
CA ASP A 54 8.86 13.34 -7.63
C ASP A 54 9.50 12.28 -6.72
N ILE A 55 8.67 11.45 -6.10
CA ILE A 55 9.07 10.47 -5.11
C ILE A 55 8.59 9.10 -5.58
N LYS A 56 9.54 8.18 -5.71
CA LYS A 56 9.29 6.78 -6.01
C LYS A 56 9.80 5.92 -4.86
N ILE A 57 8.96 5.01 -4.39
CA ILE A 57 9.31 4.02 -3.39
C ILE A 57 9.17 2.64 -4.05
N ASP A 58 10.26 1.88 -4.04
CA ASP A 58 10.34 0.52 -4.54
C ASP A 58 10.51 -0.46 -3.37
N ASN A 59 10.20 -1.74 -3.59
CA ASN A 59 10.28 -2.80 -2.56
C ASN A 59 9.39 -2.55 -1.33
N LEU A 60 8.24 -1.88 -1.46
CA LEU A 60 7.33 -1.72 -0.33
C LEU A 60 6.89 -3.09 0.21
N VAL A 61 6.90 -3.18 1.54
CA VAL A 61 6.43 -4.35 2.26
C VAL A 61 4.91 -4.39 2.20
N THR A 62 4.36 -5.43 1.60
CA THR A 62 2.92 -5.64 1.50
C THR A 62 2.54 -7.07 1.88
N ASN A 63 1.31 -7.22 2.35
CA ASN A 63 0.76 -8.51 2.70
C ASN A 63 0.21 -9.19 1.45
N LEU A 64 0.48 -10.49 1.31
CA LEU A 64 -0.18 -11.28 0.29
C LEU A 64 -1.68 -11.36 0.62
N SER A 65 -2.53 -11.14 -0.39
CA SER A 65 -3.99 -11.21 -0.24
C SER A 65 -4.43 -12.59 0.25
N GLU A 66 -5.17 -12.63 1.37
CA GLU A 66 -5.74 -13.84 1.96
C GLU A 66 -6.61 -14.60 0.95
N ASP A 67 -7.50 -13.89 0.24
CA ASP A 67 -8.34 -14.48 -0.80
C ASP A 67 -7.55 -15.18 -1.89
N LYS A 68 -6.41 -14.60 -2.29
CA LYS A 68 -5.55 -15.19 -3.30
C LYS A 68 -4.90 -16.47 -2.78
N ILE A 69 -4.47 -16.47 -1.52
CA ILE A 69 -3.92 -17.66 -0.84
C ILE A 69 -4.99 -18.75 -0.77
N LEU A 70 -6.20 -18.43 -0.32
CA LEU A 70 -7.29 -19.39 -0.14
C LEU A 70 -7.76 -19.99 -1.46
N ARG A 71 -7.84 -19.20 -2.53
CA ARG A 71 -8.19 -19.71 -3.87
C ARG A 71 -7.13 -20.63 -4.42
N LEU A 72 -5.86 -20.25 -4.29
CA LEU A 72 -4.74 -21.09 -4.71
C LEU A 72 -4.74 -22.40 -3.93
N GLU A 73 -4.93 -22.35 -2.60
CA GLU A 73 -5.04 -23.55 -1.77
C GLU A 73 -6.21 -24.46 -2.20
N ALA A 74 -7.37 -23.87 -2.47
CA ALA A 74 -8.52 -24.61 -2.97
C ALA A 74 -8.24 -25.26 -4.33
N ASP A 75 -7.64 -24.53 -5.27
CA ASP A 75 -7.27 -25.06 -6.60
C ASP A 75 -6.27 -26.21 -6.49
N CYS A 76 -5.30 -26.13 -5.57
CA CYS A 76 -4.36 -27.21 -5.30
C CYS A 76 -5.07 -28.47 -4.74
N ARG A 77 -6.01 -28.30 -3.79
CA ARG A 77 -6.77 -29.43 -3.24
C ARG A 77 -7.75 -30.05 -4.23
N LEU A 78 -8.32 -29.25 -5.13
CA LEU A 78 -9.26 -29.69 -6.16
C LEU A 78 -8.55 -30.32 -7.38
N GLY A 79 -7.22 -30.24 -7.45
CA GLY A 79 -6.43 -30.77 -8.56
C GLY A 79 -6.44 -29.89 -9.81
N ASN A 80 -6.88 -28.62 -9.68
CA ASN A 80 -6.82 -27.63 -10.77
C ASN A 80 -5.38 -27.11 -11.00
N GLN A 81 -4.50 -27.32 -10.02
CA GLN A 81 -3.09 -26.93 -10.05
C GLN A 81 -2.23 -28.13 -9.64
N ASP A 82 -1.01 -28.24 -10.18
CA ASP A 82 -0.05 -29.27 -9.77
C ASP A 82 0.28 -29.13 -8.28
N ILE A 83 -0.07 -30.17 -7.51
CA ILE A 83 0.12 -30.24 -6.06
C ILE A 83 1.58 -30.10 -5.65
N ASN A 84 2.52 -30.48 -6.52
CA ASN A 84 3.96 -30.39 -6.26
C ASN A 84 4.57 -29.05 -6.70
N SER A 85 3.78 -28.15 -7.27
CA SER A 85 4.26 -26.82 -7.63
C SER A 85 4.64 -26.01 -6.39
N ALA A 86 5.66 -25.17 -6.50
CA ALA A 86 6.10 -24.30 -5.41
C ALA A 86 4.95 -23.42 -4.85
N ALA A 87 4.06 -22.97 -5.74
CA ALA A 87 2.88 -22.19 -5.38
C ALA A 87 1.89 -22.99 -4.52
N CYS A 88 1.64 -24.26 -4.83
CA CYS A 88 0.75 -25.12 -4.04
C CYS A 88 1.35 -25.49 -2.70
N ILE A 89 2.65 -25.84 -2.67
CA ILE A 89 3.35 -26.16 -1.43
C ILE A 89 3.29 -24.96 -0.47
N ASP A 90 3.55 -23.75 -0.98
CA ASP A 90 3.47 -22.50 -0.21
C ASP A 90 2.04 -22.19 0.26
N ALA A 91 1.03 -22.26 -0.62
CA ALA A 91 -0.35 -21.99 -0.25
C ALA A 91 -0.89 -22.98 0.81
N LEU A 92 -0.57 -24.27 0.68
CA LEU A 92 -0.96 -25.30 1.63
C LEU A 92 -0.25 -25.16 2.98
N ALA A 93 1.01 -24.70 3.00
CA ALA A 93 1.74 -24.42 4.23
C ALA A 93 1.20 -23.20 4.98
N ARG A 94 0.58 -22.25 4.27
CA ARG A 94 0.00 -21.02 4.84
C ARG A 94 -1.39 -21.22 5.44
N VAL A 95 -2.17 -22.19 4.96
CA VAL A 95 -3.56 -22.40 5.39
C VAL A 95 -3.64 -23.57 6.36
N GLU A 96 -3.88 -23.26 7.63
CA GLU A 96 -4.10 -24.26 8.66
C GLU A 96 -5.60 -24.58 8.77
N ARG A 97 -5.95 -25.86 8.63
CA ARG A 97 -7.32 -26.37 8.78
C ARG A 97 -7.41 -27.34 9.94
N ASN A 98 -8.57 -27.41 10.57
CA ASN A 98 -8.88 -28.48 11.51
C ASN A 98 -8.76 -29.84 10.82
N PRO A 99 -8.24 -30.88 11.49
CA PRO A 99 -8.13 -32.19 10.89
C PRO A 99 -9.52 -32.75 10.58
N ALA A 100 -9.60 -33.65 9.60
CA ALA A 100 -10.87 -34.23 9.17
C ALA A 100 -11.59 -35.02 10.28
N ASN A 101 -10.86 -35.44 11.32
CA ASN A 101 -11.39 -36.14 12.50
C ASN A 101 -11.67 -35.21 13.70
N ALA A 102 -11.66 -33.89 13.52
CA ALA A 102 -11.97 -32.97 14.60
C ALA A 102 -13.43 -33.14 15.08
N VAL A 103 -13.63 -33.13 16.40
CA VAL A 103 -14.96 -33.28 17.04
C VAL A 103 -15.87 -32.08 16.73
N VAL A 104 -15.28 -30.90 16.53
CA VAL A 104 -15.97 -29.66 16.18
C VAL A 104 -15.30 -29.09 14.93
N ASP A 105 -16.11 -28.68 13.95
CA ASP A 105 -15.69 -27.99 12.73
C ASP A 105 -14.54 -28.67 11.94
N PRO A 106 -14.70 -29.95 11.52
CA PRO A 106 -13.69 -30.64 10.72
C PRO A 106 -13.45 -29.95 9.37
N ASN A 107 -12.19 -29.85 8.95
CA ASN A 107 -11.73 -29.20 7.71
C ASN A 107 -11.97 -27.68 7.61
N VAL A 108 -12.57 -27.05 8.62
CA VAL A 108 -12.72 -25.60 8.69
C VAL A 108 -11.34 -24.93 8.84
N ILE A 109 -11.18 -23.75 8.23
CA ILE A 109 -9.95 -22.96 8.31
C ILE A 109 -9.80 -22.46 9.75
N LYS A 110 -8.70 -22.83 10.38
CA LYS A 110 -8.36 -22.41 11.73
C LYS A 110 -7.56 -21.11 11.72
N ASN A 111 -6.58 -21.02 10.82
CA ASN A 111 -5.67 -19.89 10.73
C ASN A 111 -5.08 -19.74 9.32
N ILE A 112 -4.78 -18.50 8.91
CA ILE A 112 -4.06 -18.18 7.67
C ILE A 112 -2.78 -17.45 8.05
N ASN A 113 -1.63 -18.03 7.69
CA ASN A 113 -0.31 -17.45 7.93
C ASN A 113 0.08 -16.53 6.77
N ILE A 114 0.08 -15.23 7.04
CA ILE A 114 0.45 -14.20 6.09
C ILE A 114 1.90 -13.81 6.34
N VAL A 115 2.73 -14.00 5.32
CA VAL A 115 4.14 -13.59 5.34
C VAL A 115 4.23 -12.34 4.47
N PRO A 116 4.66 -11.19 5.02
CA PRO A 116 4.82 -9.97 4.24
C PRO A 116 5.95 -10.13 3.23
N ILE A 117 5.83 -9.49 2.05
CA ILE A 117 6.82 -9.55 0.98
C ILE A 117 7.12 -8.15 0.43
N ASN A 118 8.34 -7.95 -0.08
CA ASN A 118 8.69 -6.75 -0.84
C ASN A 118 8.20 -6.89 -2.28
N ALA A 119 6.99 -6.41 -2.58
CA ALA A 119 6.38 -6.55 -3.91
C ALA A 119 5.61 -5.33 -4.38
N ALA A 120 5.33 -4.37 -3.49
CA ALA A 120 4.63 -3.15 -3.86
C ALA A 120 5.62 -2.05 -4.30
N SER A 121 5.13 -1.13 -5.13
CA SER A 121 5.81 0.11 -5.49
C SER A 121 4.80 1.25 -5.43
N ASP A 122 5.26 2.43 -5.05
CA ASP A 122 4.45 3.63 -4.98
C ASP A 122 5.19 4.79 -5.66
N HIS A 123 4.43 5.68 -6.29
CA HIS A 123 4.95 6.80 -7.05
C HIS A 123 4.04 8.00 -6.90
N THR A 124 4.55 9.04 -6.27
CA THR A 124 3.83 10.30 -6.08
C THR A 124 4.68 11.45 -6.58
N ARG A 125 4.04 12.38 -7.28
CA ARG A 125 4.66 13.61 -7.74
C ARG A 125 3.70 14.76 -7.55
N GLY A 126 4.24 15.95 -7.38
CA GLY A 126 3.44 17.13 -7.16
C GLY A 126 4.18 18.43 -7.37
N ILE A 127 3.43 19.51 -7.23
CA ILE A 127 3.92 20.87 -7.31
C ILE A 127 3.41 21.64 -6.10
N ASP A 128 4.34 22.32 -5.44
CA ASP A 128 4.08 23.27 -4.38
C ASP A 128 4.29 24.69 -4.90
N PHE A 129 3.34 25.56 -4.61
CA PHE A 129 3.37 26.98 -4.94
C PHE A 129 3.22 27.79 -3.65
N THR A 130 4.14 28.72 -3.43
CA THR A 130 4.06 29.67 -2.33
C THR A 130 4.18 31.10 -2.86
N SER A 131 3.29 31.98 -2.41
CA SER A 131 3.40 33.41 -2.67
C SER A 131 3.27 34.19 -1.37
N ARG A 132 4.14 35.19 -1.20
CA ARG A 132 4.16 36.06 -0.04
C ARG A 132 4.17 37.52 -0.48
N TRP A 133 3.23 38.32 0.03
CA TRP A 133 3.11 39.73 -0.28
C TRP A 133 3.04 40.59 0.98
N ARG A 134 4.03 41.48 1.13
CA ARG A 134 4.10 42.52 2.17
C ARG A 134 3.47 43.80 1.64
N TRP A 135 2.31 44.16 2.19
CA TRP A 135 1.61 45.38 1.85
C TRP A 135 1.69 46.37 3.01
N LYS A 136 2.47 47.44 2.83
CA LYS A 136 2.54 48.55 3.79
C LYS A 136 1.55 49.63 3.36
N THR A 137 0.72 50.08 4.29
CA THR A 137 -0.22 51.20 4.09
C THR A 137 0.21 52.38 4.96
N ASP A 138 -0.01 53.59 4.48
CA ASP A 138 0.48 54.79 5.16
C ASP A 138 -0.26 55.09 6.47
N SER A 139 -1.52 54.64 6.60
CA SER A 139 -2.38 54.95 7.75
C SER A 139 -3.01 53.73 8.44
N PHE A 140 -2.98 52.54 7.84
CA PHE A 140 -3.66 51.34 8.36
C PHE A 140 -2.70 50.23 8.81
N GLY A 141 -1.37 50.47 8.77
CA GLY A 141 -0.36 49.53 9.22
C GLY A 141 0.21 48.62 8.11
N ASN A 142 0.85 47.52 8.53
CA ASN A 142 1.53 46.58 7.65
C ASN A 142 0.80 45.24 7.60
N PHE A 143 0.51 44.75 6.40
CA PHE A 143 -0.16 43.49 6.15
C PHE A 143 0.80 42.51 5.46
N LEU A 144 0.68 41.23 5.83
CA LEU A 144 1.40 40.12 5.20
C LEU A 144 0.40 39.08 4.71
N TRP A 145 0.35 38.91 3.40
CA TRP A 145 -0.45 37.87 2.75
C TRP A 145 0.45 36.70 2.39
N THR A 146 0.00 35.48 2.68
CA THR A 146 0.69 34.25 2.28
C THR A 146 -0.33 33.29 1.67
N ILE A 147 -0.02 32.79 0.48
CA ILE A 147 -0.82 31.81 -0.25
C ILE A 147 0.07 30.58 -0.44
N ASN A 148 -0.43 29.42 -0.01
CA ASN A 148 0.21 28.13 -0.24
C ASN A 148 -0.76 27.24 -0.99
N TYR A 149 -0.24 26.51 -1.98
CA TYR A 149 -0.99 25.53 -2.75
C TYR A 149 -0.10 24.32 -3.00
N SER A 150 -0.63 23.12 -2.83
CA SER A 150 0.06 21.87 -3.05
C SER A 150 -0.88 20.92 -3.78
N ARG A 151 -0.36 20.21 -4.79
CA ARG A 151 -1.09 19.20 -5.56
C ARG A 151 -0.17 18.09 -6.00
#